data_AF-A0A257HJB8-F1
#
_entry.id   AF-A0A257HJB8-F1
#
_cell.length_a   1.000
_cell.length_b   1.000
_cell.length_c   1.000
_cell.angle_alpha   90.00
_cell.angle_beta   90.00
_cell.angle_gamma   90.00
#
_symmetry.space_group_name_H-M   'P 1'
#
loop_
_entity.id
_entity.type
_entity.pdbx_description
1 polymer ?
#
loop_
_entity_poly.entity_id
_entity_poly.type
_entity_poly.pdbx_seq_one_letter_code
_entity_poly.pdbx_strand_id
1 'polypeptide(L)'
;MDLHPHASAAPGVGAAWPSLHRLDALLGRSVEALAALIVVVEIFVLGAGVVSRYAFHAPLVWSDELASILFLWLSMLGAVIALRRGEHMRMTGLVARVSPVARGQLNALALAAGLAFLALIWHHAIDYAIEEQMIVTPALEISNAWRAASLPTGITLMIIAALLRLVRDHSWREIVIALGLAALVVALFYGLGTSLKPLGKLNLIVFFVFGVGFSVLLGVPIAFSFALATFGYLALTTSTPMLAMVGRLDEGMSHLILLAVPLFVFLGALIEMTGMAKAMIAFLASLLGHVRGGLSYVLIGAMYLVSGISGSKIADMAAIAPVLFPEMKARGAKEGDLLALLSATGAQTETIPPSIVLITIGSVAGVSIAALFTGGLLPAVVLGACLCFVVWLRSRDEDLSAVPRVPAREIVKAGLIALPAILLPFVIRAAVVEGVATATEVSTIGVAYSVVAGLVIYRCFDWRRLYPMLVETASLTGAILLIIGSATAMAWALTQSGFSRDLGAIMANLPGGAWGFLAVSIVAFVILGSVLEGIPAIVLFGPLLFPIARQVGVNDVHYAMVVIFAMGIGLFAPPFGVGYYGAAAVSRINPDAGLKYIGGYMIALLVGLVLVAAIPWISTGFLK
;
A
#
# COMPACT_ATOMS: atom_id res chain seq x y z
N MET A 1 6.55 6.92 21.59
CA MET A 1 6.50 7.08 23.05
C MET A 1 5.24 7.85 23.38
N ASP A 2 4.22 7.07 23.71
CA ASP A 2 2.98 7.32 24.45
C ASP A 2 2.30 8.69 24.33
N LEU A 3 1.37 8.78 23.37
CA LEU A 3 0.25 9.74 23.38
C LEU A 3 -1.07 9.00 23.24
N HIS A 4 -1.36 8.13 24.23
CA HIS A 4 -2.73 7.73 24.55
C HIS A 4 -2.91 7.97 26.05
N PRO A 5 -3.84 8.83 26.48
CA PRO A 5 -4.22 8.85 27.89
C PRO A 5 -4.80 7.47 28.22
N HIS A 6 -4.12 6.74 29.10
CA HIS A 6 -4.59 5.48 29.65
C HIS A 6 -5.86 5.72 30.48
N ALA A 7 -7.02 5.77 29.80
CA ALA A 7 -8.27 5.38 30.44
C ALA A 7 -8.19 3.86 30.65
N SER A 8 -8.22 3.44 31.90
CA SER A 8 -8.04 2.06 32.38
C SER A 8 -8.91 1.05 31.63
N ALA A 9 -8.37 0.45 30.57
CA ALA A 9 -8.88 -0.81 30.04
C ALA A 9 -8.56 -1.90 31.06
N ALA A 10 -9.53 -2.76 31.39
CA ALA A 10 -9.28 -3.91 32.24
C ALA A 10 -8.14 -4.76 31.64
N PRO A 11 -7.21 -5.30 32.45
CA PRO A 11 -6.12 -6.11 31.93
C PRO A 11 -6.70 -7.28 31.12
N GLY A 12 -6.12 -7.55 29.95
CA GLY A 12 -6.52 -8.67 29.11
C GLY A 12 -6.38 -10.00 29.86
N VAL A 13 -7.17 -11.01 29.48
CA VAL A 13 -7.22 -12.32 30.17
C VAL A 13 -5.84 -12.97 30.27
N GLY A 14 -4.98 -12.75 29.26
CA GLY A 14 -3.63 -13.28 29.18
C GLY A 14 -2.62 -12.68 30.15
N ALA A 15 -2.89 -11.52 30.77
CA ALA A 15 -1.97 -10.86 31.69
C ALA A 15 -1.60 -11.74 32.91
N ALA A 16 -2.47 -12.70 33.23
CA ALA A 16 -2.26 -13.64 34.32
C ALA A 16 -1.39 -14.86 33.95
N TRP A 17 -1.08 -15.10 32.66
CA TRP A 17 -0.47 -16.35 32.16
C TRP A 17 0.91 -16.11 31.50
N PRO A 18 2.01 -16.16 32.26
CA PRO A 18 3.37 -15.94 31.74
C PRO A 18 3.77 -16.88 30.60
N SER A 19 3.21 -18.09 30.54
CA SER A 19 3.44 -19.08 29.48
C SER A 19 2.92 -18.61 28.12
N LEU A 20 1.76 -17.93 28.07
CA LEU A 20 1.21 -17.38 26.83
C LEU A 20 2.09 -16.28 26.26
N HIS A 21 2.61 -15.39 27.11
CA HIS A 21 3.52 -14.34 26.69
C HIS A 21 4.84 -14.90 26.12
N ARG A 22 5.36 -15.99 26.71
CA ARG A 22 6.55 -16.67 26.19
C ARG A 22 6.26 -17.33 24.83
N LEU A 23 5.10 -17.95 24.67
CA LEU A 23 4.70 -18.59 23.42
C LEU A 23 4.50 -17.57 22.31
N ASP A 24 3.78 -16.47 22.56
CA ASP A 24 3.59 -15.36 21.62
C ASP A 24 4.94 -14.71 21.22
N ALA A 25 5.83 -14.51 22.20
CA ALA A 25 7.18 -13.99 21.93
C ALA A 25 8.04 -14.96 21.11
N LEU A 26 7.97 -16.26 21.39
CA LEU A 26 8.71 -17.29 20.65
C LEU A 26 8.19 -17.41 19.21
N LEU A 27 6.87 -17.56 19.05
CA LEU A 27 6.20 -17.58 17.74
C LEU A 27 6.59 -16.34 16.95
N GLY A 28 6.49 -15.17 17.60
CA GLY A 28 6.81 -13.90 17.00
C GLY A 28 8.24 -13.81 16.50
N ARG A 29 9.22 -14.14 17.33
CA ARG A 29 10.64 -14.11 16.95
C ARG A 29 10.96 -15.10 15.82
N SER A 30 10.39 -16.30 15.87
CA SER A 30 10.62 -17.31 14.84
C SER A 30 10.07 -16.89 13.48
N VAL A 31 8.82 -16.39 13.45
CA VAL A 31 8.19 -15.93 12.20
C VAL A 31 8.91 -14.68 11.66
N GLU A 32 9.26 -13.73 12.52
CA GLU A 32 10.01 -12.53 12.12
C GLU A 32 11.40 -12.87 11.57
N ALA A 33 12.13 -13.79 12.20
CA ALA A 33 13.45 -14.20 11.75
C ALA A 33 13.40 -14.92 10.39
N LEU A 34 12.42 -15.82 10.21
CA LEU A 34 12.24 -16.52 8.94
C LEU A 34 11.82 -15.55 7.83
N ALA A 35 10.88 -14.65 8.08
CA ALA A 35 10.45 -13.67 7.09
C ALA A 35 11.59 -12.70 6.70
N ALA A 36 12.35 -12.21 7.68
CA ALA A 36 13.52 -11.37 7.41
C ALA A 36 14.60 -12.13 6.61
N LEU A 37 14.83 -13.41 6.91
CA LEU A 37 15.74 -14.26 6.14
C LEU A 37 15.26 -14.41 4.69
N ILE A 38 13.97 -14.62 4.46
CA ILE A 38 13.41 -14.75 3.11
C ILE A 38 13.63 -13.46 2.30
N VAL A 39 13.35 -12.28 2.87
CA VAL A 39 13.62 -10.99 2.19
C VAL A 39 15.09 -10.91 1.76
N VAL A 40 16.02 -11.28 2.64
CA VAL A 40 17.45 -11.29 2.31
C VAL A 40 17.77 -12.29 1.20
N VAL A 41 17.23 -13.50 1.27
CA VAL A 41 17.43 -14.53 0.23
C VAL A 41 16.86 -14.06 -1.11
N GLU A 42 15.68 -13.44 -1.14
CA GLU A 42 15.10 -12.88 -2.36
C GLU A 42 16.00 -11.81 -2.99
N ILE A 43 16.53 -10.89 -2.19
CA ILE A 43 17.50 -9.87 -2.66
C ILE A 43 18.70 -10.56 -3.33
N PHE A 44 19.23 -11.62 -2.72
CA PHE A 44 20.38 -12.34 -3.30
C PHE A 44 20.01 -13.17 -4.54
N VAL A 45 18.88 -13.87 -4.55
CA VAL A 45 18.43 -14.68 -5.68
C VAL A 45 18.16 -13.80 -6.90
N LEU A 46 17.42 -12.71 -6.71
CA LEU A 46 17.13 -11.75 -7.78
C LEU A 46 18.39 -11.02 -8.21
N GLY A 47 19.26 -10.65 -7.26
CA GLY A 47 20.54 -10.01 -7.56
C GLY A 47 21.47 -10.92 -8.36
N ALA A 48 21.54 -12.20 -8.01
CA ALA A 48 22.28 -13.20 -8.76
C ALA A 48 21.70 -13.40 -10.16
N GLY A 49 20.36 -13.44 -10.30
CA GLY A 49 19.68 -13.48 -11.60
C GLY A 49 20.08 -12.30 -12.49
N VAL A 50 20.05 -11.07 -11.95
CA VAL A 50 20.47 -9.84 -12.63
C VAL A 50 21.94 -9.91 -13.05
N VAL A 51 22.85 -10.20 -12.11
CA VAL A 51 24.30 -10.23 -12.39
C VAL A 51 24.61 -11.32 -13.42
N SER A 52 24.01 -12.50 -13.30
CA SER A 52 24.21 -13.60 -14.26
C SER A 52 23.72 -13.24 -15.65
N ARG A 53 22.59 -12.54 -15.75
CA ARG A 53 22.02 -12.09 -17.02
C ARG A 53 22.89 -11.01 -17.69
N TYR A 54 23.26 -9.94 -16.97
CA TYR A 54 23.94 -8.78 -17.58
C TYR A 54 25.47 -8.86 -17.58
N ALA A 55 26.09 -9.42 -16.54
CA ALA A 55 27.55 -9.51 -16.47
C ALA A 55 28.07 -10.77 -17.18
N PHE A 56 27.43 -11.93 -16.94
CA PHE A 56 27.91 -13.22 -17.45
C PHE A 56 27.18 -13.70 -18.71
N HIS A 57 26.14 -13.00 -19.16
CA HIS A 57 25.34 -13.36 -20.35
C HIS A 57 24.77 -14.79 -20.26
N ALA A 58 24.53 -15.25 -19.03
CA ALA A 58 24.08 -16.61 -18.70
C ALA A 58 22.89 -16.53 -17.72
N PRO A 59 21.65 -16.39 -18.20
CA PRO A 59 20.48 -16.20 -17.33
C PRO A 59 20.20 -17.44 -16.46
N LEU A 60 19.97 -17.23 -15.16
CA LEU A 60 19.61 -18.28 -14.21
C LEU A 60 18.11 -18.58 -14.27
N VAL A 61 17.71 -19.57 -15.05
CA VAL A 61 16.29 -19.91 -15.30
C VAL A 61 15.53 -20.26 -14.01
N TRP A 62 16.20 -20.85 -13.02
CA TRP A 62 15.60 -21.21 -11.74
C TRP A 62 15.37 -20.03 -10.78
N SER A 63 15.98 -18.87 -11.04
CA SER A 63 15.95 -17.75 -10.09
C SER A 63 14.55 -17.14 -9.95
N ASP A 64 13.84 -16.94 -11.07
CA ASP A 64 12.48 -16.39 -11.08
C ASP A 64 11.49 -17.37 -10.40
N GLU A 65 11.68 -18.68 -10.62
CA GLU A 65 10.85 -19.72 -10.03
C GLU A 65 11.07 -19.83 -8.50
N LEU A 66 12.33 -19.86 -8.05
CA LEU A 66 12.64 -19.87 -6.62
C LEU A 66 12.14 -18.59 -5.93
N ALA A 67 12.32 -17.43 -6.58
CA ALA A 67 11.81 -16.17 -6.06
C ALA A 67 10.28 -16.20 -5.93
N SER A 68 9.54 -16.75 -6.91
CA SER A 68 8.08 -16.90 -6.81
C SER A 68 7.64 -17.76 -5.63
N ILE A 69 8.38 -18.84 -5.33
CA ILE A 69 8.08 -19.73 -4.21
C ILE A 69 8.31 -19.00 -2.89
N LEU A 70 9.50 -18.40 -2.73
CA LEU A 70 9.87 -17.63 -1.55
C LEU A 70 8.92 -16.45 -1.30
N PHE A 71 8.44 -15.82 -2.38
CA PHE A 71 7.52 -14.68 -2.30
C PHE A 71 6.20 -15.02 -1.64
N LEU A 72 5.63 -16.17 -1.98
CA LEU A 72 4.37 -16.59 -1.38
C LEU A 72 4.55 -16.95 0.10
N TRP A 73 5.69 -17.55 0.45
CA TRP A 73 6.09 -17.75 1.85
C TRP A 73 6.27 -16.43 2.60
N LEU A 74 6.96 -15.46 2.01
CA LEU A 74 7.13 -14.11 2.57
C LEU A 74 5.77 -13.44 2.78
N SER A 75 4.87 -13.56 1.81
CA SER A 75 3.50 -13.00 1.88
C SER A 75 2.75 -13.55 3.08
N MET A 76 2.77 -14.87 3.25
CA MET A 76 2.07 -15.56 4.34
C MET A 76 2.67 -15.29 5.71
N LEU A 77 3.99 -15.35 5.85
CA LEU A 77 4.66 -15.03 7.11
C LEU A 77 4.55 -13.54 7.46
N GLY A 78 4.65 -12.67 6.46
CA GLY A 78 4.41 -11.23 6.60
C GLY A 78 2.99 -10.94 7.10
N ALA A 79 1.98 -11.62 6.54
CA ALA A 79 0.58 -11.48 6.98
C ALA A 79 0.37 -11.91 8.44
N VAL A 80 1.11 -12.93 8.91
CA VAL A 80 1.15 -13.34 10.32
C VAL A 80 1.74 -12.23 11.20
N ILE A 81 2.87 -11.64 10.79
CA ILE A 81 3.52 -10.54 11.53
C ILE A 81 2.57 -9.34 11.61
N ALA A 82 1.97 -8.94 10.48
CA ALA A 82 1.04 -7.83 10.40
C ALA A 82 -0.20 -8.05 11.29
N LEU A 83 -0.73 -9.28 11.35
CA LEU A 83 -1.85 -9.63 12.23
C LEU A 83 -1.48 -9.55 13.71
N ARG A 84 -0.28 -10.02 14.06
CA ARG A 84 0.24 -9.99 15.44
C ARG A 84 0.49 -8.56 15.94
N ARG A 85 0.98 -7.68 15.05
CA ARG A 85 1.25 -6.27 15.32
C ARG A 85 0.03 -5.36 15.18
N GLY A 86 -1.04 -5.84 14.55
CA GLY A 86 -2.22 -5.03 14.26
C GLY A 86 -2.00 -4.00 13.15
N GLU A 87 -1.06 -4.28 12.25
CA GLU A 87 -0.65 -3.43 11.13
C GLU A 87 -1.48 -3.67 9.86
N HIS A 88 -2.38 -4.67 9.85
CA HIS A 88 -3.32 -4.82 8.74
C HIS A 88 -4.19 -3.59 8.58
N MET A 89 -4.31 -3.15 7.32
CA MET A 89 -5.05 -1.96 6.95
C MET A 89 -6.54 -2.11 7.29
N ARG A 90 -7.07 -1.15 8.05
CA ARG A 90 -8.45 -1.11 8.53
C ARG A 90 -8.93 0.33 8.68
N MET A 91 -10.24 0.55 8.57
CA MET A 91 -10.83 1.87 8.79
C MET A 91 -10.86 2.20 10.29
N THR A 92 -9.93 3.03 10.75
CA THR A 92 -9.84 3.42 12.17
C THR A 92 -10.61 4.69 12.50
N GLY A 93 -10.92 5.55 11.51
CA GLY A 93 -11.50 6.88 11.74
C GLY A 93 -12.84 6.86 12.50
N LEU A 94 -13.73 5.91 12.20
CA LEU A 94 -15.02 5.78 12.89
C LEU A 94 -14.88 5.04 14.24
N VAL A 95 -14.08 3.99 14.28
CA VAL A 95 -13.76 3.22 15.50
C VAL A 95 -13.04 4.10 16.54
N ALA A 96 -12.30 5.11 16.11
CA ALA A 96 -11.67 6.09 16.97
C ALA A 96 -12.67 7.08 17.60
N ARG A 97 -13.88 7.25 17.04
CA ARG A 97 -14.89 8.18 17.57
C ARG A 97 -15.80 7.57 18.64
N VAL A 98 -15.83 6.25 18.79
CA VAL A 98 -16.64 5.58 19.82
C VAL A 98 -15.96 5.57 21.19
N SER A 99 -16.74 5.28 22.24
CA SER A 99 -16.24 5.18 23.62
C SER A 99 -15.15 4.11 23.76
N PRO A 100 -14.23 4.21 24.73
CA PRO A 100 -13.14 3.25 24.90
C PRO A 100 -13.60 1.79 25.04
N VAL A 101 -14.73 1.56 25.74
CA VAL A 101 -15.33 0.23 25.91
C VAL A 101 -15.88 -0.31 24.58
N ALA A 102 -16.61 0.51 23.83
CA ALA A 102 -17.11 0.12 22.51
C ALA A 102 -15.96 -0.15 21.53
N ARG A 103 -14.88 0.64 21.61
CA ARG A 103 -13.66 0.44 20.81
C ARG A 103 -13.00 -0.91 21.12
N GLY A 104 -12.89 -1.29 22.40
CA GLY A 104 -12.40 -2.60 22.82
C GLY A 104 -13.21 -3.74 22.21
N GLN A 105 -14.54 -3.64 22.29
CA GLN A 105 -15.46 -4.62 21.72
C GLN A 105 -15.40 -4.71 20.19
N LEU A 106 -15.34 -3.58 19.48
CA LEU A 106 -15.22 -3.55 18.01
C LEU A 106 -13.90 -4.16 17.55
N ASN A 107 -12.80 -3.87 18.24
CA ASN A 107 -11.50 -4.49 17.94
C ASN A 107 -11.54 -6.02 18.15
N ALA A 108 -12.18 -6.50 19.22
CA ALA A 108 -12.36 -7.93 19.47
C ALA A 108 -13.21 -8.58 18.38
N LEU A 109 -14.30 -7.93 17.98
CA LEU A 109 -15.18 -8.39 16.89
C LEU A 109 -14.46 -8.44 15.55
N ALA A 110 -13.66 -7.42 15.24
CA ALA A 110 -12.84 -7.37 14.03
C ALA A 110 -11.85 -8.55 13.94
N LEU A 111 -11.21 -8.87 15.06
CA LEU A 111 -10.30 -10.01 15.15
C LEU A 111 -11.04 -11.35 15.06
N ALA A 112 -12.21 -11.46 15.71
CA ALA A 112 -13.08 -12.64 15.64
C ALA A 112 -13.61 -12.91 14.23
N ALA A 113 -13.96 -11.86 13.47
CA ALA A 113 -14.37 -11.99 12.07
C ALA A 113 -13.22 -12.53 11.20
N GLY A 114 -12.01 -11.99 11.35
CA GLY A 114 -10.82 -12.53 10.67
C GLY A 114 -10.54 -14.00 11.05
N LEU A 115 -10.65 -14.34 12.33
CA LEU A 115 -10.53 -15.72 12.81
C LEU A 115 -11.58 -16.65 12.20
N ALA A 116 -12.83 -16.20 12.08
CA ALA A 116 -13.90 -16.97 11.46
C ALA A 116 -13.58 -17.27 9.99
N PHE A 117 -13.11 -16.29 9.22
CA PHE A 117 -12.65 -16.52 7.85
C PHE A 117 -11.52 -17.55 7.79
N LEU A 118 -10.47 -17.35 8.59
CA LEU A 118 -9.31 -18.24 8.62
C LEU A 118 -9.73 -19.68 8.92
N ALA A 119 -10.63 -19.88 9.87
CA ALA A 119 -11.17 -21.20 10.21
C ALA A 119 -11.98 -21.82 9.05
N LEU A 120 -12.80 -21.03 8.35
CA LEU A 120 -13.62 -21.49 7.23
C LEU A 120 -12.78 -21.89 6.00
N ILE A 121 -11.69 -21.17 5.72
CA ILE A 121 -10.85 -21.41 4.54
C ILE A 121 -9.74 -22.44 4.79
N TRP A 122 -9.39 -22.72 6.05
CA TRP A 122 -8.22 -23.55 6.41
C TRP A 122 -8.21 -24.94 5.75
N HIS A 123 -9.32 -25.68 5.81
CA HIS A 123 -9.39 -27.02 5.20
C HIS A 123 -9.21 -26.95 3.68
N HIS A 124 -9.86 -25.99 3.02
CA HIS A 124 -9.75 -25.78 1.57
C HIS A 124 -8.33 -25.39 1.14
N ALA A 125 -7.57 -24.72 2.01
CA ALA A 125 -6.15 -24.41 1.76
C ALA A 125 -5.25 -25.65 1.83
N ILE A 126 -5.59 -26.62 2.69
CA ILE A 126 -4.90 -27.92 2.72
C ILE A 126 -5.21 -28.71 1.45
N ASP A 127 -6.49 -28.79 1.07
CA ASP A 127 -6.90 -29.51 -0.14
C ASP A 127 -6.23 -28.93 -1.38
N TYR A 128 -6.15 -27.60 -1.48
CA TYR A 128 -5.39 -26.92 -2.55
C TYR A 128 -3.92 -27.32 -2.58
N ALA A 129 -3.22 -27.33 -1.44
CA ALA A 129 -1.83 -27.74 -1.40
C ALA A 129 -1.63 -29.23 -1.78
N ILE A 130 -2.60 -30.08 -1.47
CA ILE A 130 -2.61 -31.50 -1.87
C ILE A 130 -2.86 -31.62 -3.38
N GLU A 131 -3.76 -30.84 -3.97
CA GLU A 131 -4.00 -30.87 -5.42
C GLU A 131 -2.78 -30.40 -6.21
N GLU A 132 -2.08 -29.38 -5.71
CA GLU A 132 -0.84 -28.85 -6.29
C GLU A 132 0.35 -29.82 -6.21
N GLN A 133 0.26 -30.92 -5.46
CA GLN A 133 1.35 -31.90 -5.36
C GLN A 133 1.65 -32.60 -6.70
N MET A 134 0.63 -32.73 -7.55
CA MET A 134 0.70 -33.38 -8.85
C MET A 134 1.36 -32.50 -9.91
N ILE A 135 1.52 -31.21 -9.62
CA ILE A 135 2.14 -30.23 -10.52
C ILE A 135 3.62 -30.11 -10.15
N VAL A 136 4.50 -30.24 -11.13
CA VAL A 136 5.95 -30.07 -10.97
C VAL A 136 6.36 -28.76 -11.63
N THR A 137 7.22 -28.01 -10.95
CA THR A 137 7.70 -26.73 -11.44
C THR A 137 8.71 -26.92 -12.58
N PRO A 138 8.69 -26.08 -13.63
CA PRO A 138 9.41 -26.36 -14.87
C PRO A 138 10.94 -26.22 -14.77
N ALA A 139 11.47 -25.36 -13.90
CA ALA A 139 12.92 -25.09 -13.83
C ALA A 139 13.62 -25.83 -12.68
N LEU A 140 13.00 -25.92 -11.51
CA LEU A 140 13.56 -26.62 -10.34
C LEU A 140 13.19 -28.10 -10.30
N GLU A 141 12.20 -28.53 -11.10
CA GLU A 141 11.67 -29.90 -11.12
C GLU A 141 11.21 -30.38 -9.72
N ILE A 142 10.69 -29.46 -8.91
CA ILE A 142 10.13 -29.76 -7.58
C ILE A 142 8.61 -29.68 -7.60
N SER A 143 7.95 -30.36 -6.65
CA SER A 143 6.50 -30.30 -6.53
C SER A 143 6.02 -28.89 -6.16
N ASN A 144 4.99 -28.39 -6.86
CA ASN A 144 4.39 -27.08 -6.58
C ASN A 144 3.66 -27.05 -5.22
N ALA A 145 3.44 -28.21 -4.59
CA ALA A 145 2.97 -28.29 -3.21
C ALA A 145 3.86 -27.51 -2.22
N TRP A 146 5.18 -27.37 -2.46
CA TRP A 146 6.05 -26.56 -1.60
C TRP A 146 5.70 -25.07 -1.64
N ARG A 147 5.27 -24.58 -2.79
CA ARG A 147 4.75 -23.22 -2.96
C ARG A 147 3.40 -23.12 -2.27
N ALA A 148 2.46 -23.99 -2.62
CA ALA A 148 1.09 -23.97 -2.13
C ALA A 148 0.97 -24.19 -0.61
N ALA A 149 1.88 -24.95 0.01
CA ALA A 149 1.94 -25.21 1.46
C ALA A 149 2.14 -23.95 2.32
N SER A 150 2.65 -22.86 1.73
CA SER A 150 2.71 -21.56 2.39
C SER A 150 1.33 -21.08 2.87
N LEU A 151 0.25 -21.34 2.11
CA LEU A 151 -1.12 -20.94 2.44
C LEU A 151 -1.64 -21.61 3.72
N PRO A 152 -1.74 -22.95 3.82
CA PRO A 152 -2.22 -23.59 5.04
C PRO A 152 -1.30 -23.31 6.23
N THR A 153 0.02 -23.17 6.01
CA THR A 153 0.97 -22.80 7.08
C THR A 153 0.69 -21.38 7.59
N GLY A 154 0.58 -20.40 6.70
CA GLY A 154 0.24 -19.02 7.04
C GLY A 154 -1.10 -18.88 7.74
N ILE A 155 -2.14 -19.54 7.22
CA ILE A 155 -3.48 -19.55 7.84
C ILE A 155 -3.42 -20.15 9.25
N THR A 156 -2.72 -21.26 9.44
CA THR A 156 -2.56 -21.89 10.76
C THR A 156 -1.87 -20.94 11.75
N LEU A 157 -0.76 -20.33 11.33
CA LEU A 157 -0.02 -19.37 12.15
C LEU A 157 -0.85 -18.10 12.44
N MET A 158 -1.65 -17.64 11.49
CA MET A 158 -2.58 -16.51 11.68
C MET A 158 -3.70 -16.85 12.66
N ILE A 159 -4.26 -18.07 12.63
CA ILE A 159 -5.24 -18.55 13.61
C ILE A 159 -4.63 -18.50 15.02
N ILE A 160 -3.42 -19.06 15.19
CA ILE A 160 -2.72 -19.05 16.47
C ILE A 160 -2.44 -17.61 16.92
N ALA A 161 -1.92 -16.75 16.05
CA ALA A 161 -1.64 -15.35 16.35
C ALA A 161 -2.91 -14.57 16.71
N ALA A 162 -4.01 -14.79 16.01
CA ALA A 162 -5.30 -14.17 16.29
C ALA A 162 -5.84 -14.60 17.66
N LEU A 163 -5.78 -15.90 17.99
CA LEU A 163 -6.21 -16.41 19.30
C LEU A 163 -5.35 -15.84 20.44
N LEU A 164 -4.03 -15.82 20.29
CA LEU A 164 -3.12 -15.25 21.28
C LEU A 164 -3.38 -13.76 21.48
N ARG A 165 -3.54 -13.02 20.39
CA ARG A 165 -3.86 -11.60 20.43
C ARG A 165 -5.23 -11.33 21.07
N LEU A 166 -6.22 -12.16 20.79
CA LEU A 166 -7.57 -12.06 21.37
C LEU A 166 -7.51 -12.22 22.90
N VAL A 167 -6.74 -13.20 23.40
CA VAL A 167 -6.54 -13.42 24.84
C VAL A 167 -5.67 -12.34 25.49
N ARG A 168 -4.68 -11.80 24.77
CA ARG A 168 -3.73 -10.79 25.28
C ARG A 168 -4.36 -9.40 25.38
N ASP A 169 -5.09 -8.98 24.36
CA ASP A 169 -5.50 -7.58 24.19
C ASP A 169 -6.92 -7.32 24.71
N HIS A 170 -7.71 -8.36 25.00
CA HIS A 170 -9.14 -8.24 25.35
C HIS A 170 -9.52 -8.98 26.64
N SER A 171 -10.58 -8.49 27.29
CA SER A 171 -11.19 -9.10 28.47
C SER A 171 -12.06 -10.30 28.10
N TRP A 172 -12.27 -11.24 29.03
CA TRP A 172 -13.03 -12.48 28.76
C TRP A 172 -14.44 -12.19 28.23
N ARG A 173 -15.08 -11.15 28.76
CA ARG A 173 -16.40 -10.70 28.33
C ARG A 173 -16.38 -10.24 26.87
N GLU A 174 -15.38 -9.45 26.47
CA GLU A 174 -15.26 -8.98 25.09
C GLU A 174 -15.02 -10.13 24.12
N ILE A 175 -14.19 -11.10 24.52
CA ILE A 175 -13.87 -12.31 23.74
C ILE A 175 -15.13 -13.14 23.49
N VAL A 176 -15.87 -13.49 24.56
CA VAL A 176 -17.08 -14.31 24.45
C VAL A 176 -18.14 -13.61 23.61
N ILE A 177 -18.34 -12.29 23.79
CA ILE A 177 -19.28 -11.53 22.97
C ILE A 177 -18.83 -11.49 21.51
N ALA A 178 -17.54 -11.24 21.24
CA ALA A 178 -17.02 -11.15 19.87
C ALA A 178 -17.14 -12.50 19.13
N LEU A 179 -16.74 -13.60 19.75
CA LEU A 179 -16.85 -14.94 19.18
C LEU A 179 -18.32 -15.37 19.03
N GLY A 180 -19.16 -15.08 20.03
CA GLY A 180 -20.60 -15.36 19.96
C GLY A 180 -21.28 -14.60 18.84
N LEU A 181 -20.96 -13.31 18.65
CA LEU A 181 -21.48 -12.50 17.55
C LEU A 181 -20.97 -13.00 16.19
N ALA A 182 -19.68 -13.33 16.06
CA ALA A 182 -19.13 -13.89 14.83
C ALA A 182 -19.81 -15.22 14.46
N ALA A 183 -19.97 -16.13 15.43
CA ALA A 183 -20.67 -17.39 15.24
C ALA A 183 -22.15 -17.19 14.91
N LEU A 184 -22.83 -16.24 15.55
CA LEU A 184 -24.22 -15.88 15.26
C LEU A 184 -24.37 -15.37 13.82
N VAL A 185 -23.47 -14.50 13.37
CA VAL A 185 -23.47 -13.99 11.99
C VAL A 185 -23.28 -15.15 11.01
N VAL A 186 -22.31 -16.03 11.24
CA VAL A 186 -22.09 -17.21 10.39
C VAL A 186 -23.33 -18.12 10.36
N ALA A 187 -23.93 -18.40 11.52
CA ALA A 187 -25.13 -19.22 11.62
C ALA A 187 -26.34 -18.58 10.94
N LEU A 188 -26.51 -17.26 11.08
CA LEU A 188 -27.58 -16.50 10.43
C LEU A 188 -27.44 -16.57 8.90
N PHE A 189 -26.24 -16.30 8.36
CA PHE A 189 -26.00 -16.37 6.93
C PHE A 189 -26.16 -17.80 6.38
N TYR A 190 -25.72 -18.81 7.12
CA TYR A 190 -25.94 -20.21 6.76
C TYR A 190 -27.43 -20.57 6.73
N GLY A 191 -28.20 -20.16 7.74
CA GLY A 191 -29.65 -20.37 7.79
C GLY A 191 -30.42 -19.61 6.70
N LEU A 192 -29.95 -18.41 6.34
CA LEU A 192 -30.50 -17.63 5.24
C LEU A 192 -30.07 -18.14 3.86
N GLY A 193 -29.13 -19.09 3.75
CA GLY A 193 -28.59 -19.57 2.49
C GLY A 193 -29.65 -20.05 1.50
N THR A 194 -30.70 -20.74 1.98
CA THR A 194 -31.81 -21.19 1.12
C THR A 194 -32.62 -20.03 0.53
N SER A 195 -32.73 -18.93 1.28
CA SER A 195 -33.43 -17.71 0.86
C SER A 195 -32.55 -16.79 0.01
N LEU A 196 -31.23 -16.88 0.14
CA LEU A 196 -30.28 -16.08 -0.64
C LEU A 196 -30.11 -16.59 -2.08
N LYS A 197 -30.09 -17.91 -2.29
CA LYS A 197 -29.94 -18.53 -3.64
C LYS A 197 -30.86 -17.93 -4.72
N PRO A 198 -32.18 -17.75 -4.51
CA PRO A 198 -33.07 -17.22 -5.56
C PRO A 198 -32.87 -15.74 -5.89
N LEU A 199 -32.14 -14.96 -5.07
CA LEU A 199 -31.99 -13.50 -5.24
C LEU A 199 -31.12 -13.09 -6.45
N GLY A 200 -30.39 -14.03 -7.06
CA GLY A 200 -29.54 -13.77 -8.22
C GLY A 200 -28.51 -12.65 -7.96
N LYS A 201 -28.49 -11.62 -8.81
CA LYS A 201 -27.53 -10.51 -8.73
C LYS A 201 -27.70 -9.61 -7.50
N LEU A 202 -28.84 -9.63 -6.82
CA LEU A 202 -29.01 -8.87 -5.57
C LEU A 202 -28.06 -9.35 -4.46
N ASN A 203 -27.62 -10.62 -4.53
CA ASN A 203 -26.61 -11.15 -3.62
C ASN A 203 -25.28 -10.38 -3.71
N LEU A 204 -24.94 -9.81 -4.87
CA LEU A 204 -23.73 -9.00 -5.03
C LEU A 204 -23.81 -7.75 -4.14
N ILE A 205 -24.98 -7.12 -4.05
CA ILE A 205 -25.18 -5.95 -3.18
C ILE A 205 -25.11 -6.38 -1.71
N VAL A 206 -25.75 -7.50 -1.36
CA VAL A 206 -25.74 -8.01 0.02
C VAL A 206 -24.32 -8.30 0.51
N PHE A 207 -23.53 -9.05 -0.25
CA PHE A 207 -22.18 -9.45 0.19
C PHE A 207 -21.14 -8.37 -0.06
N PHE A 208 -21.08 -7.78 -1.26
CA PHE A 208 -19.98 -6.89 -1.63
C PHE A 208 -20.22 -5.42 -1.28
N VAL A 209 -21.46 -4.94 -1.19
CA VAL A 209 -21.74 -3.57 -0.72
C VAL A 209 -21.98 -3.58 0.78
N PHE A 210 -22.99 -4.31 1.24
CA PHE A 210 -23.35 -4.32 2.67
C PHE A 210 -22.38 -5.16 3.51
N GLY A 211 -22.00 -6.36 3.05
CA GLY A 211 -21.07 -7.23 3.79
C GLY A 211 -19.69 -6.61 3.96
N VAL A 212 -19.06 -6.19 2.86
CA VAL A 212 -17.77 -5.48 2.91
C VAL A 212 -17.91 -4.15 3.64
N GLY A 213 -18.90 -3.32 3.26
CA GLY A 213 -19.09 -2.00 3.86
C GLY A 213 -19.26 -2.08 5.38
N PHE A 214 -20.13 -2.95 5.87
CA PHE A 214 -20.33 -3.15 7.30
C PHE A 214 -19.07 -3.67 7.99
N SER A 215 -18.37 -4.65 7.39
CA SER A 215 -17.12 -5.19 7.95
C SER A 215 -16.04 -4.11 8.08
N VAL A 216 -15.84 -3.31 7.03
CA VAL A 216 -14.87 -2.20 7.02
C VAL A 216 -15.26 -1.14 8.06
N LEU A 217 -16.54 -0.77 8.14
CA LEU A 217 -17.03 0.21 9.12
C LEU A 217 -16.88 -0.27 10.57
N LEU A 218 -16.96 -1.58 10.81
CA LEU A 218 -16.67 -2.20 12.12
C LEU A 218 -15.17 -2.27 12.44
N GLY A 219 -14.30 -1.90 11.50
CA GLY A 219 -12.85 -1.97 11.66
C GLY A 219 -12.25 -3.35 11.44
N VAL A 220 -12.98 -4.27 10.79
CA VAL A 220 -12.41 -5.51 10.25
C VAL A 220 -11.35 -5.14 9.21
N PRO A 221 -10.15 -5.75 9.23
CA PRO A 221 -9.15 -5.44 8.22
C PRO A 221 -9.66 -5.72 6.80
N ILE A 222 -9.22 -4.92 5.84
CA ILE A 222 -9.79 -4.90 4.48
C ILE A 222 -9.65 -6.25 3.79
N ALA A 223 -8.50 -6.92 3.94
CA ALA A 223 -8.29 -8.27 3.42
C ALA A 223 -9.36 -9.25 3.88
N PHE A 224 -9.58 -9.34 5.20
CA PHE A 224 -10.59 -10.23 5.77
C PHE A 224 -12.02 -9.82 5.39
N SER A 225 -12.29 -8.53 5.22
CA SER A 225 -13.60 -8.05 4.77
C SER A 225 -13.92 -8.53 3.35
N PHE A 226 -12.96 -8.41 2.43
CA PHE A 226 -13.11 -8.91 1.05
C PHE A 226 -13.20 -10.43 1.02
N ALA A 227 -12.38 -11.11 1.81
CA ALA A 227 -12.34 -12.56 1.85
C ALA A 227 -13.63 -13.15 2.44
N LEU A 228 -14.15 -12.60 3.55
CA LEU A 228 -15.43 -13.02 4.15
C LEU A 228 -16.61 -12.80 3.19
N ALA A 229 -16.67 -11.63 2.56
CA ALA A 229 -17.74 -11.33 1.62
C ALA A 229 -17.71 -12.28 0.41
N THR A 230 -16.51 -12.55 -0.13
CA THR A 230 -16.31 -13.48 -1.24
C THR A 230 -16.65 -14.91 -0.85
N PHE A 231 -16.18 -15.38 0.31
CA PHE A 231 -16.49 -16.70 0.83
C PHE A 231 -18.00 -16.86 1.03
N GLY A 232 -18.65 -15.89 1.69
CA GLY A 232 -20.09 -15.91 1.93
C GLY A 232 -20.90 -15.93 0.64
N TYR A 233 -20.53 -15.10 -0.34
CA TYR A 233 -21.17 -15.09 -1.65
C TYR A 233 -21.03 -16.45 -2.36
N LEU A 234 -19.81 -16.97 -2.48
CA LEU A 234 -19.58 -18.22 -3.20
C LEU A 234 -20.24 -19.40 -2.49
N ALA A 235 -20.05 -19.55 -1.18
CA ALA A 235 -20.52 -20.71 -0.41
C ALA A 235 -22.05 -20.77 -0.29
N LEU A 236 -22.73 -19.62 -0.21
CA LEU A 236 -24.17 -19.59 0.07
C LEU A 236 -25.02 -19.40 -1.19
N THR A 237 -24.47 -18.78 -2.23
CA THR A 237 -25.26 -18.35 -3.40
C THR A 237 -24.87 -19.02 -4.71
N THR A 238 -23.70 -19.67 -4.76
CA THR A 238 -23.17 -20.31 -5.97
C THR A 238 -22.94 -21.81 -5.77
N SER A 239 -22.60 -22.51 -6.85
CA SER A 239 -22.15 -23.91 -6.86
C SER A 239 -20.65 -24.04 -7.14
N THR A 240 -19.91 -22.93 -7.08
CA THR A 240 -18.49 -22.87 -7.36
C THR A 240 -17.69 -23.53 -6.23
N PRO A 241 -16.76 -24.45 -6.51
CA PRO A 241 -15.88 -25.02 -5.48
C PRO A 241 -15.08 -23.94 -4.75
N MET A 242 -14.99 -24.01 -3.43
CA MET A 242 -14.19 -23.06 -2.63
C MET A 242 -12.69 -23.12 -2.95
N LEU A 243 -12.23 -24.24 -3.50
CA LEU A 243 -10.87 -24.37 -4.02
C LEU A 243 -10.54 -23.29 -5.06
N ALA A 244 -11.52 -22.89 -5.89
CA ALA A 244 -11.33 -21.81 -6.85
C ALA A 244 -11.04 -20.46 -6.15
N MET A 245 -11.65 -20.21 -4.99
CA MET A 245 -11.32 -19.03 -4.18
C MET A 245 -9.88 -19.10 -3.67
N VAL A 246 -9.44 -20.26 -3.17
CA VAL A 246 -8.05 -20.47 -2.70
C VAL A 246 -7.05 -20.26 -3.84
N GLY A 247 -7.33 -20.80 -5.03
CA GLY A 247 -6.49 -20.57 -6.22
C GLY A 247 -6.41 -19.10 -6.62
N ARG A 248 -7.48 -18.31 -6.49
CA ARG A 248 -7.43 -16.86 -6.73
C ARG A 248 -6.72 -16.07 -5.62
N LEU A 249 -6.78 -16.54 -4.38
CA LEU A 249 -5.95 -16.01 -3.30
C LEU A 249 -4.47 -16.24 -3.59
N ASP A 250 -4.09 -17.46 -4.02
CA ASP A 250 -2.73 -17.81 -4.43
C ASP A 250 -2.26 -16.92 -5.58
N GLU A 251 -2.99 -16.93 -6.70
CA GLU A 251 -2.65 -16.18 -7.93
C GLU A 251 -2.43 -14.69 -7.64
N GLY A 252 -3.32 -14.06 -6.88
CA GLY A 252 -3.20 -12.64 -6.52
C GLY A 252 -1.95 -12.33 -5.69
N MET A 253 -1.54 -13.25 -4.82
CA MET A 253 -0.36 -13.08 -3.95
C MET A 253 0.95 -13.50 -4.62
N SER A 254 0.91 -14.35 -5.64
CA SER A 254 2.10 -14.92 -6.29
C SER A 254 2.51 -14.21 -7.58
N HIS A 255 1.91 -13.07 -7.92
CA HIS A 255 2.30 -12.32 -9.11
C HIS A 255 3.76 -11.83 -9.02
N LEU A 256 4.63 -12.34 -9.90
CA LEU A 256 6.05 -12.00 -9.96
C LEU A 256 6.33 -10.49 -10.06
N ILE A 257 5.45 -9.71 -10.68
CA ILE A 257 5.58 -8.25 -10.76
C ILE A 257 5.56 -7.62 -9.36
N LEU A 258 4.79 -8.20 -8.43
CA LEU A 258 4.63 -7.68 -7.07
C LEU A 258 5.83 -7.98 -6.17
N LEU A 259 6.78 -8.84 -6.59
CA LEU A 259 8.08 -8.99 -5.90
C LEU A 259 8.86 -7.67 -5.84
N ALA A 260 8.57 -6.72 -6.73
CA ALA A 260 9.17 -5.39 -6.67
C ALA A 260 8.70 -4.61 -5.42
N VAL A 261 7.53 -4.93 -4.87
CA VAL A 261 6.96 -4.24 -3.71
C VAL A 261 7.84 -4.36 -2.46
N PRO A 262 8.18 -5.55 -1.93
CA PRO A 262 9.07 -5.66 -0.77
C PRO A 262 10.42 -5.00 -1.00
N LEU A 263 10.97 -5.13 -2.21
CA LEU A 263 12.29 -4.57 -2.54
C LEU A 263 12.28 -3.04 -2.58
N PHE A 264 11.24 -2.41 -3.16
CA PHE A 264 11.10 -0.95 -3.14
C PHE A 264 10.78 -0.41 -1.73
N VAL A 265 9.96 -1.12 -0.95
CA VAL A 265 9.70 -0.79 0.45
C VAL A 265 11.01 -0.83 1.25
N PHE A 266 11.80 -1.88 1.09
CA PHE A 266 13.10 -2.01 1.76
C PHE A 266 14.09 -0.95 1.28
N LEU A 267 14.12 -0.66 -0.02
CA LEU A 267 14.93 0.40 -0.61
C LEU A 267 14.60 1.78 0.00
N GLY A 268 13.32 2.09 0.16
CA GLY A 268 12.87 3.31 0.84
C GLY A 268 13.42 3.42 2.26
N ALA A 269 13.34 2.34 3.04
CA ALA A 269 13.89 2.27 4.39
C ALA A 269 15.43 2.44 4.41
N LEU A 270 16.14 1.86 3.43
CA LEU A 270 17.58 2.02 3.30
C LEU A 270 17.99 3.46 3.00
N ILE A 271 17.23 4.19 2.18
CA ILE A 271 17.55 5.59 1.82
C ILE A 271 17.42 6.52 3.02
N GLU A 272 16.45 6.26 3.89
CA GLU A 272 16.33 6.97 5.17
C GLU A 272 17.52 6.63 6.09
N MET A 273 17.81 5.33 6.27
CA MET A 273 18.85 4.88 7.19
C MET A 273 20.25 5.35 6.78
N THR A 274 20.55 5.37 5.48
CA THR A 274 21.88 5.72 4.96
C THR A 274 22.15 7.22 4.88
N GLY A 275 21.16 8.06 5.21
CA GLY A 275 21.28 9.51 5.17
C GLY A 275 21.14 10.13 3.77
N MET A 276 20.84 9.32 2.76
CA MET A 276 20.60 9.80 1.38
C MET A 276 19.43 10.78 1.31
N ALA A 277 18.30 10.50 1.97
CA ALA A 277 17.18 11.43 2.04
C ALA A 277 17.58 12.79 2.64
N LYS A 278 18.36 12.77 3.74
CA LYS A 278 18.85 14.00 4.40
C LYS A 278 19.76 14.81 3.46
N ALA A 279 20.63 14.15 2.70
CA ALA A 279 21.50 14.82 1.73
C ALA A 279 20.70 15.51 0.62
N MET A 280 19.68 14.84 0.06
CA MET A 280 18.78 15.42 -0.95
C MET A 280 18.04 16.65 -0.42
N ILE A 281 17.47 16.54 0.78
CA ILE A 281 16.73 17.63 1.42
C ILE A 281 17.66 18.82 1.68
N ALA A 282 18.88 18.58 2.19
CA ALA A 282 19.86 19.62 2.43
C ALA A 282 20.27 20.35 1.15
N PHE A 283 20.43 19.63 0.04
CA PHE A 283 20.70 20.23 -1.26
C PHE A 283 19.53 21.10 -1.75
N LEU A 284 18.30 20.59 -1.72
CA LEU A 284 17.12 21.37 -2.09
C LEU A 284 16.95 22.62 -1.20
N ALA A 285 17.17 22.49 0.10
CA ALA A 285 17.14 23.60 1.05
C ALA A 285 18.21 24.65 0.74
N SER A 286 19.41 24.24 0.30
CA SER A 286 20.46 25.18 -0.13
C SER A 286 20.09 25.97 -1.39
N LEU A 287 19.29 25.39 -2.28
CA LEU A 287 18.83 26.02 -3.52
C LEU A 287 17.66 26.98 -3.29
N LEU A 288 16.65 26.56 -2.53
CA LEU A 288 15.36 27.24 -2.46
C LEU A 288 15.04 27.82 -1.07
N GLY A 289 15.76 27.43 -0.02
CA GLY A 289 15.44 27.82 1.36
C GLY A 289 15.55 29.33 1.65
N HIS A 290 16.15 30.11 0.75
CA HIS A 290 16.31 31.56 0.86
C HIS A 290 15.22 32.36 0.12
N VAL A 291 14.30 31.71 -0.59
CA VAL A 291 13.19 32.38 -1.31
C VAL A 291 11.90 32.37 -0.48
N ARG A 292 10.91 33.20 -0.84
CA ARG A 292 9.63 33.30 -0.11
C ARG A 292 8.86 31.99 -0.27
N GLY A 293 8.42 31.37 0.82
CA GLY A 293 7.88 30.00 0.79
C GLY A 293 8.94 28.92 0.52
N GLY A 294 10.23 29.25 0.63
CA GLY A 294 11.35 28.39 0.23
C GLY A 294 11.27 26.98 0.79
N LEU A 295 11.05 26.82 2.10
CA LEU A 295 10.95 25.51 2.74
C LEU A 295 9.73 24.71 2.29
N SER A 296 8.64 25.38 1.92
CA SER A 296 7.45 24.72 1.35
C SER A 296 7.74 24.18 -0.06
N TYR A 297 8.49 24.91 -0.89
CA TYR A 297 8.98 24.37 -2.16
C TYR A 297 9.97 23.22 -1.96
N VAL A 298 10.83 23.30 -0.95
CA VAL A 298 11.72 22.20 -0.57
C VAL A 298 10.92 20.97 -0.16
N LEU A 299 9.83 21.14 0.60
CA LEU A 299 8.95 20.03 0.96
C LEU A 299 8.30 19.38 -0.28
N ILE A 300 7.75 20.17 -1.20
CA ILE A 300 7.16 19.67 -2.46
C ILE A 300 8.23 18.92 -3.28
N GLY A 301 9.40 19.53 -3.48
CA GLY A 301 10.49 18.92 -4.25
C GLY A 301 11.12 17.69 -3.59
N ALA A 302 11.26 17.70 -2.27
CA ALA A 302 11.79 16.57 -1.51
C ALA A 302 10.83 15.38 -1.57
N MET A 303 9.53 15.62 -1.36
CA MET A 303 8.50 14.58 -1.55
C MET A 303 8.55 14.04 -2.96
N TYR A 304 8.66 14.91 -3.97
CA TYR A 304 8.76 14.47 -5.36
C TYR A 304 9.95 13.55 -5.62
N LEU A 305 11.15 13.89 -5.12
CA LEU A 305 12.35 13.09 -5.37
C LEU A 305 12.43 11.82 -4.51
N VAL A 306 12.09 11.88 -3.22
CA VAL A 306 12.18 10.73 -2.30
C VAL A 306 11.11 9.69 -2.61
N SER A 307 9.89 10.14 -2.93
CA SER A 307 8.80 9.23 -3.28
C SER A 307 9.05 8.50 -4.59
N GLY A 308 9.80 9.12 -5.51
CA GLY A 308 10.34 8.48 -6.71
C GLY A 308 11.42 7.43 -6.46
N ILE A 309 11.56 6.92 -5.23
CA ILE A 309 12.44 5.80 -4.92
C ILE A 309 11.78 4.80 -3.97
N SER A 310 11.14 5.28 -2.90
CA SER A 310 10.60 4.49 -1.79
C SER A 310 9.28 3.78 -2.12
N GLY A 311 8.45 4.36 -2.99
CA GLY A 311 7.13 3.83 -3.33
C GLY A 311 6.10 3.84 -2.18
N SER A 312 6.49 4.25 -0.97
CA SER A 312 5.68 4.32 0.26
C SER A 312 5.56 5.76 0.80
N LYS A 313 4.36 6.32 0.72
CA LYS A 313 4.10 7.74 1.01
C LYS A 313 4.24 8.06 2.49
N ILE A 314 3.79 7.16 3.37
CA ILE A 314 3.94 7.33 4.83
C ILE A 314 5.42 7.30 5.20
N ALA A 315 6.22 6.43 4.59
CA ALA A 315 7.67 6.39 4.80
C ALA A 315 8.34 7.68 4.31
N ASP A 316 7.94 8.19 3.14
CA ASP A 316 8.47 9.45 2.60
C ASP A 316 8.20 10.63 3.56
N MET A 317 6.97 10.71 4.07
CA MET A 317 6.60 11.71 5.07
C MET A 317 7.42 11.53 6.37
N ALA A 318 7.63 10.29 6.81
CA ALA A 318 8.40 10.00 8.02
C ALA A 318 9.88 10.34 7.86
N ALA A 319 10.42 10.27 6.64
CA ALA A 319 11.78 10.69 6.34
C ALA A 319 11.91 12.22 6.25
N ILE A 320 10.93 12.91 5.66
CA ILE A 320 11.03 14.34 5.32
C ILE A 320 10.54 15.25 6.46
N ALA A 321 9.41 14.92 7.10
CA ALA A 321 8.80 15.81 8.09
C ALA A 321 9.73 16.10 9.29
N PRO A 322 10.45 15.13 9.90
CA PRO A 322 11.36 15.42 11.01
C PRO A 322 12.54 16.33 10.64
N VAL A 323 12.90 16.38 9.37
CA VAL A 323 14.03 17.20 8.87
C VAL A 323 13.57 18.64 8.60
N LEU A 324 12.40 18.82 7.96
CA LEU A 324 11.94 20.14 7.54
C LEU A 324 11.05 20.85 8.57
N PHE A 325 10.22 20.12 9.31
CA PHE A 325 9.20 20.74 10.18
C PHE A 325 9.81 21.56 11.32
N PRO A 326 10.89 21.14 12.00
CA PRO A 326 11.50 21.97 13.05
C PRO A 326 11.94 23.34 12.53
N GLU A 327 12.58 23.37 11.35
CA GLU A 327 13.05 24.60 10.70
C GLU A 327 11.86 25.45 10.21
N MET A 328 10.83 24.85 9.62
CA MET A 328 9.63 25.58 9.19
C MET A 328 8.90 26.21 10.39
N LYS A 329 8.79 25.48 11.52
CA LYS A 329 8.19 26.01 12.76
C LYS A 329 9.04 27.14 13.35
N ALA A 330 10.37 27.04 13.30
CA ALA A 330 11.28 28.10 13.73
C ALA A 330 11.10 29.39 12.90
N ARG A 331 10.70 29.27 11.63
CA ARG A 331 10.33 30.39 10.75
C ARG A 331 8.87 30.83 10.85
N GLY A 332 8.13 30.34 11.84
CA GLY A 332 6.75 30.77 12.12
C GLY A 332 5.66 30.04 11.32
N ALA A 333 5.98 28.96 10.61
CA ALA A 333 4.97 28.16 9.91
C ALA A 333 3.99 27.52 10.90
N LYS A 334 2.69 27.64 10.61
CA LYS A 334 1.62 27.12 11.46
C LYS A 334 1.50 25.60 11.27
N GLU A 335 1.38 24.86 12.35
CA GLU A 335 1.31 23.39 12.32
C GLU A 335 0.23 22.85 11.38
N GLY A 336 -0.96 23.47 11.38
CA GLY A 336 -2.03 23.07 10.48
C GLY A 336 -1.69 23.21 8.99
N ASP A 337 -0.92 24.24 8.61
CA ASP A 337 -0.52 24.43 7.21
C ASP A 337 0.59 23.43 6.82
N LEU A 338 1.50 23.11 7.75
CA LEU A 338 2.50 22.05 7.56
C LEU A 338 1.86 20.69 7.30
N LEU A 339 0.85 20.32 8.11
CA LEU A 339 0.10 19.09 7.93
C LEU A 339 -0.67 19.09 6.61
N ALA A 340 -1.32 20.20 6.27
CA ALA A 340 -2.09 20.34 5.03
C ALA A 340 -1.21 20.22 3.79
N LEU A 341 -0.05 20.89 3.78
CA LEU A 341 0.90 20.82 2.67
C LEU A 341 1.53 19.42 2.54
N LEU A 342 1.94 18.81 3.66
CA LEU A 342 2.48 17.43 3.66
C LEU A 342 1.45 16.41 3.13
N SER A 343 0.17 16.58 3.50
CA SER A 343 -0.90 15.72 3.00
C SER A 343 -1.13 15.92 1.50
N ALA A 344 -1.11 17.17 1.04
CA ALA A 344 -1.30 17.48 -0.38
C ALA A 344 -0.14 16.99 -1.25
N THR A 345 1.11 17.09 -0.76
CA THR A 345 2.26 16.51 -1.46
C THR A 345 2.19 14.99 -1.45
N GLY A 346 1.69 14.35 -0.39
CA GLY A 346 1.39 12.92 -0.39
C GLY A 346 0.43 12.48 -1.51
N ALA A 347 -0.64 13.24 -1.76
CA ALA A 347 -1.54 12.98 -2.88
C ALA A 347 -0.85 13.19 -4.24
N GLN A 348 0.03 14.18 -4.35
CA GLN A 348 0.83 14.42 -5.56
C GLN A 348 1.73 13.24 -5.88
N THR A 349 2.36 12.62 -4.87
CA THR A 349 3.37 11.60 -5.12
C THR A 349 2.80 10.24 -5.54
N GLU A 350 1.48 10.06 -5.51
CA GLU A 350 0.81 8.82 -5.93
C GLU A 350 1.16 8.39 -7.36
N THR A 351 1.36 9.35 -8.27
CA THR A 351 1.72 9.07 -9.67
C THR A 351 3.24 9.03 -9.90
N ILE A 352 4.08 9.29 -8.89
CA ILE A 352 5.54 9.32 -9.07
C ILE A 352 6.10 7.89 -9.08
N PRO A 353 6.79 7.47 -10.14
CA PRO A 353 7.40 6.14 -10.20
C PRO A 353 8.77 6.08 -9.48
N PRO A 354 9.13 4.92 -8.88
CA PRO A 354 8.33 3.71 -8.72
C PRO A 354 7.28 3.90 -7.61
N SER A 355 6.01 3.60 -7.91
CA SER A 355 4.92 3.63 -6.95
C SER A 355 4.35 2.23 -6.83
N ILE A 356 4.13 1.77 -5.59
CA ILE A 356 3.53 0.46 -5.31
C ILE A 356 2.18 0.35 -6.04
N VAL A 357 1.39 1.44 -6.06
CA VAL A 357 0.09 1.49 -6.73
C VAL A 357 0.23 1.33 -8.25
N LEU A 358 1.24 1.96 -8.88
CA LEU A 358 1.52 1.78 -10.30
C LEU A 358 1.90 0.33 -10.62
N ILE A 359 2.75 -0.28 -9.80
CA ILE A 359 3.17 -1.68 -9.94
C ILE A 359 1.95 -2.60 -9.80
N THR A 360 1.07 -2.33 -8.83
CA THR A 360 -0.18 -3.07 -8.67
C THR A 360 -1.09 -2.93 -9.88
N ILE A 361 -1.31 -1.72 -10.42
CA ILE A 361 -2.08 -1.54 -11.68
C ILE A 361 -1.49 -2.36 -12.80
N GLY A 362 -0.18 -2.28 -13.02
CA GLY A 362 0.49 -3.02 -14.08
C GLY A 362 0.26 -4.53 -13.96
N SER A 363 0.33 -5.05 -12.74
CA SER A 363 0.09 -6.46 -12.44
C SER A 363 -1.37 -6.89 -12.68
N VAL A 364 -2.35 -6.11 -12.21
CA VAL A 364 -3.78 -6.55 -12.23
C VAL A 364 -4.52 -6.18 -13.51
N ALA A 365 -4.14 -5.09 -14.18
CA ALA A 365 -4.77 -4.62 -15.41
C ALA A 365 -3.96 -4.98 -16.68
N GLY A 366 -2.78 -5.59 -16.52
CA GLY A 366 -1.91 -5.98 -17.63
C GLY A 366 -1.34 -4.80 -18.39
N VAL A 367 -1.08 -3.68 -17.70
CA VAL A 367 -0.50 -2.47 -18.29
C VAL A 367 1.02 -2.51 -18.09
N SER A 368 1.79 -2.15 -19.12
CA SER A 368 3.26 -2.13 -19.02
C SER A 368 3.75 -1.21 -17.90
N ILE A 369 4.56 -1.74 -16.99
CA ILE A 369 5.17 -0.98 -15.88
C ILE A 369 6.06 0.13 -16.44
N ALA A 370 6.82 -0.15 -17.50
CA ALA A 370 7.66 0.85 -18.16
C ALA A 370 6.82 2.01 -18.72
N ALA A 371 5.65 1.71 -19.28
CA ALA A 371 4.72 2.72 -19.77
C ALA A 371 4.10 3.53 -18.62
N LEU A 372 3.69 2.87 -17.53
CA LEU A 372 3.19 3.53 -16.31
C LEU A 372 4.25 4.43 -15.67
N PHE A 373 5.51 3.99 -15.63
CA PHE A 373 6.62 4.78 -15.09
C PHE A 373 6.90 6.01 -15.96
N THR A 374 6.81 5.85 -17.27
CA THR A 374 6.97 6.96 -18.20
C THR A 374 5.81 7.96 -18.07
N GLY A 375 4.57 7.47 -17.96
CA GLY A 375 3.38 8.30 -17.92
C GLY A 375 3.10 9.00 -16.60
N GLY A 376 3.68 8.53 -15.48
CA GLY A 376 3.42 9.09 -14.14
C GLY A 376 4.19 10.36 -13.77
N LEU A 377 5.33 10.60 -14.42
CA LEU A 377 6.23 11.69 -14.08
C LEU A 377 5.61 13.07 -14.35
N LEU A 378 5.14 13.30 -15.58
CA LEU A 378 4.63 14.61 -15.98
C LEU A 378 3.33 15.01 -15.24
N PRO A 379 2.35 14.10 -14.99
CA PRO A 379 1.26 14.38 -14.07
C PRO A 379 1.76 14.91 -12.72
N ALA A 380 2.69 14.21 -12.07
CA ALA A 380 3.20 14.64 -10.77
C ALA A 380 3.85 16.03 -10.80
N VAL A 381 4.49 16.41 -11.91
CA VAL A 381 5.02 17.77 -12.11
C VAL A 381 3.90 18.80 -12.22
N VAL A 382 2.84 18.51 -12.98
CA VAL A 382 1.68 19.41 -13.13
C VAL A 382 1.03 19.67 -11.78
N LEU A 383 0.86 18.63 -10.97
CA LEU A 383 0.33 18.73 -9.61
C LEU A 383 1.27 19.53 -8.71
N GLY A 384 2.57 19.25 -8.76
CA GLY A 384 3.58 19.98 -8.02
C GLY A 384 3.58 21.46 -8.37
N ALA A 385 3.43 21.81 -9.64
CA ALA A 385 3.28 23.19 -10.09
C ALA A 385 2.00 23.84 -9.53
N CYS A 386 0.89 23.11 -9.48
CA CYS A 386 -0.35 23.59 -8.85
C CYS A 386 -0.16 23.85 -7.34
N LEU A 387 0.54 22.97 -6.62
CA LEU A 387 0.86 23.17 -5.20
C LEU A 387 1.84 24.33 -4.99
N CYS A 388 2.88 24.44 -5.83
CA CYS A 388 3.81 25.56 -5.83
C CYS A 388 3.09 26.89 -6.05
N PHE A 389 2.07 26.92 -6.93
CA PHE A 389 1.25 28.10 -7.15
C PHE A 389 0.47 28.51 -5.89
N VAL A 390 -0.09 27.55 -5.14
CA VAL A 390 -0.75 27.84 -3.85
C VAL A 390 0.24 28.36 -2.81
N VAL A 391 1.43 27.75 -2.72
CA VAL A 391 2.49 28.22 -1.84
C VAL A 391 2.90 29.65 -2.19
N TRP A 392 3.08 29.94 -3.48
CA TRP A 392 3.41 31.28 -3.95
C TRP A 392 2.34 32.32 -3.55
N LEU A 393 1.06 31.97 -3.65
CA LEU A 393 -0.04 32.85 -3.22
C LEU A 393 -0.02 33.12 -1.71
N ARG A 394 0.29 32.10 -0.89
CA ARG A 394 0.25 32.18 0.58
C ARG A 394 1.50 32.84 1.19
N SER A 395 2.65 32.71 0.56
CA SER A 395 3.95 33.21 1.07
C SER A 395 4.33 34.60 0.54
N ARG A 396 3.42 35.33 -0.11
CA ARG A 396 3.73 36.65 -0.71
C ARG A 396 4.24 37.67 0.32
N ASP A 397 3.66 37.63 1.51
CA ASP A 397 3.89 38.59 2.58
C ASP A 397 4.90 38.07 3.64
N GLU A 398 5.62 36.99 3.32
CA GLU A 398 6.61 36.40 4.22
C GLU A 398 7.88 37.26 4.29
N ASP A 399 8.30 37.59 5.51
CA ASP A 399 9.51 38.36 5.78
C ASP A 399 10.75 37.46 5.71
N LEU A 400 11.67 37.79 4.81
CA LEU A 400 12.94 37.06 4.59
C LEU A 400 14.17 37.85 5.05
N SER A 401 13.97 38.98 5.74
CA SER A 401 15.05 39.90 6.12
C SER A 401 16.20 39.21 6.89
N ALA A 402 15.89 38.13 7.62
CA ALA A 402 16.83 37.38 8.44
C ALA A 402 17.41 36.11 7.79
N VAL A 403 17.06 35.79 6.53
CA VAL A 403 17.48 34.54 5.88
C VAL A 403 18.61 34.82 4.87
N PRO A 404 19.89 34.55 5.21
CA PRO A 404 20.98 34.77 4.28
C PRO A 404 20.94 33.78 3.12
N ARG A 405 21.34 34.24 1.93
CA ARG A 405 21.52 33.37 0.77
C ARG A 405 22.75 32.49 0.98
N VAL A 406 22.58 31.18 0.78
CA VAL A 406 23.67 30.21 0.85
C VAL A 406 24.69 30.49 -0.27
N PRO A 407 26.01 30.55 0.03
CA PRO A 407 27.02 30.82 -0.99
C PRO A 407 27.10 29.67 -2.00
N ALA A 408 27.38 30.01 -3.27
CA ALA A 408 27.39 29.03 -4.37
C ALA A 408 28.34 27.83 -4.12
N ARG A 409 29.45 28.06 -3.40
CA ARG A 409 30.39 27.00 -3.00
C ARG A 409 29.75 25.94 -2.11
N GLU A 410 28.89 26.36 -1.18
CA GLU A 410 28.17 25.44 -0.30
C GLU A 410 27.05 24.70 -1.05
N ILE A 411 26.37 25.38 -1.97
CA ILE A 411 25.38 24.75 -2.86
C ILE A 411 26.02 23.64 -3.70
N VAL A 412 27.17 23.92 -4.32
CA VAL A 412 27.91 22.91 -5.11
C VAL A 412 28.38 21.76 -4.22
N LYS A 413 28.89 22.05 -3.01
CA LYS A 413 29.28 21.01 -2.06
C LYS A 413 28.08 20.13 -1.66
N ALA A 414 26.94 20.73 -1.35
CA ALA A 414 25.71 20.01 -1.02
C ALA A 414 25.22 19.19 -2.22
N GLY A 415 25.29 19.73 -3.43
CA GLY A 415 24.94 19.03 -4.66
C GLY A 415 25.83 17.82 -4.93
N LEU A 416 27.14 17.94 -4.74
CA LEU A 416 28.08 16.82 -4.89
C LEU A 416 27.83 15.72 -3.84
N ILE A 417 27.47 16.09 -2.61
CA ILE A 417 27.13 15.13 -1.55
C ILE A 417 25.77 14.46 -1.84
N ALA A 418 24.81 15.20 -2.39
CA ALA A 418 23.48 14.67 -2.73
C ALA A 418 23.44 13.92 -4.06
N LEU A 419 24.45 14.06 -4.91
CA LEU A 419 24.48 13.52 -6.27
C LEU A 419 24.15 12.02 -6.32
N PRO A 420 24.73 11.13 -5.48
CA PRO A 420 24.37 9.71 -5.50
C PRO A 420 22.88 9.46 -5.24
N ALA A 421 22.33 10.12 -4.22
CA ALA A 421 20.93 10.01 -3.86
C ALA A 421 19.98 10.57 -4.94
N ILE A 422 20.35 11.69 -5.57
CA ILE A 422 19.57 12.30 -6.67
C ILE A 422 19.61 11.45 -7.92
N LEU A 423 20.73 10.80 -8.24
CA LEU A 423 20.86 9.97 -9.44
C LEU A 423 20.01 8.69 -9.37
N LEU A 424 19.83 8.13 -8.18
CA LEU A 424 19.09 6.87 -7.98
C LEU A 424 17.70 6.81 -8.65
N PRO A 425 16.76 7.76 -8.44
CA PRO A 425 15.45 7.74 -9.10
C PRO A 425 15.56 7.81 -10.63
N PHE A 426 16.54 8.56 -11.17
CA PHE A 426 16.75 8.62 -12.63
C PHE A 426 17.34 7.33 -13.18
N VAL A 427 18.25 6.68 -12.46
CA VAL A 427 18.82 5.38 -12.82
C VAL A 427 17.73 4.32 -12.83
N ILE A 428 16.91 4.28 -11.77
CA ILE A 428 15.76 3.36 -11.68
C ILE A 428 14.84 3.54 -12.88
N ARG A 429 14.47 4.78 -13.18
CA ARG A 429 13.62 5.09 -14.32
C ARG A 429 14.27 4.68 -15.65
N ALA A 430 15.51 5.11 -15.91
CA ALA A 430 16.19 4.84 -17.17
C ALA A 430 16.28 3.33 -17.42
N ALA A 431 16.66 2.56 -16.40
CA ALA A 431 16.76 1.10 -16.51
C ALA A 431 15.41 0.43 -16.85
N VAL A 432 14.30 0.86 -16.24
CA VAL A 432 12.97 0.30 -16.55
C VAL A 432 12.44 0.78 -17.91
N VAL A 433 12.56 2.08 -18.22
CA VAL A 433 11.97 2.68 -19.43
C VAL A 433 12.72 2.28 -20.69
N GLU A 434 14.04 2.13 -20.62
CA GLU A 434 14.86 1.64 -21.74
C GLU A 434 14.77 0.12 -21.91
N GLY A 435 14.04 -0.57 -21.03
CA GLY A 435 13.90 -2.03 -21.05
C GLY A 435 15.20 -2.76 -20.68
N VAL A 436 16.17 -2.05 -20.10
CA VAL A 436 17.44 -2.63 -19.64
C VAL A 436 17.20 -3.58 -18.48
N ALA A 437 16.24 -3.29 -17.60
CA ALA A 437 15.90 -4.16 -16.49
C ALA A 437 14.42 -4.00 -16.11
N THR A 438 13.82 -5.08 -15.63
CA THR A 438 12.44 -5.10 -15.11
C THR A 438 12.33 -4.39 -13.76
N ALA A 439 11.11 -4.10 -13.30
CA ALA A 439 10.90 -3.39 -12.02
C ALA A 439 11.51 -4.13 -10.81
N THR A 440 11.42 -5.46 -10.79
CA THR A 440 12.02 -6.31 -9.74
C THR A 440 13.55 -6.21 -9.77
N GLU A 441 14.17 -6.39 -10.95
CA GLU A 441 15.61 -6.30 -11.12
C GLU A 441 16.17 -4.93 -10.74
N VAL A 442 15.49 -3.86 -11.17
CA VAL A 442 15.88 -2.48 -10.86
C VAL A 442 15.79 -2.18 -9.37
N SER A 443 14.78 -2.71 -8.67
CA SER A 443 14.67 -2.55 -7.22
C SER A 443 15.86 -3.21 -6.48
N THR A 444 16.30 -4.39 -6.92
CA THR A 444 17.49 -5.07 -6.36
C THR A 444 18.78 -4.27 -6.63
N ILE A 445 18.93 -3.73 -7.84
CA ILE A 445 20.05 -2.82 -8.17
C ILE A 445 20.00 -1.59 -7.25
N GLY A 446 18.82 -1.02 -7.01
CA GLY A 446 18.63 0.10 -6.10
C GLY A 446 19.01 -0.22 -4.66
N VAL A 447 18.65 -1.41 -4.16
CA VAL A 447 19.05 -1.92 -2.83
C VAL A 447 20.57 -2.03 -2.74
N ALA A 448 21.21 -2.67 -3.71
CA ALA A 448 22.67 -2.81 -3.75
C ALA A 448 23.36 -1.43 -3.82
N TYR A 449 22.87 -0.54 -4.68
CA TYR A 449 23.35 0.84 -4.81
C TYR A 449 23.28 1.58 -3.47
N SER A 450 22.15 1.47 -2.78
CA SER A 450 21.91 2.14 -1.50
C SER A 450 22.83 1.65 -0.40
N VAL A 451 23.07 0.34 -0.34
CA VAL A 451 24.01 -0.27 0.60
C VAL A 451 25.44 0.23 0.33
N VAL A 452 25.88 0.24 -0.93
CA VAL A 452 27.23 0.72 -1.30
C VAL A 452 27.37 2.21 -1.03
N ALA A 453 26.41 3.03 -1.43
CA ALA A 453 26.41 4.46 -1.17
C ALA A 453 26.42 4.76 0.34
N GLY A 454 25.60 4.07 1.12
CA GLY A 454 25.55 4.20 2.57
C GLY A 454 26.87 3.84 3.27
N LEU A 455 27.50 2.74 2.88
CA LEU A 455 28.75 2.26 3.49
C LEU A 455 29.97 3.08 3.06
N VAL A 456 30.09 3.36 1.76
CA VAL A 456 31.32 3.93 1.17
C VAL A 456 31.27 5.46 1.10
N ILE A 457 30.14 6.03 0.66
CA ILE A 457 30.01 7.47 0.39
C ILE A 457 29.56 8.21 1.65
N TYR A 458 28.40 7.85 2.19
CA TYR A 458 27.83 8.53 3.36
C TYR A 458 28.41 8.04 4.68
N ARG A 459 29.04 6.85 4.69
CA ARG A 459 29.59 6.17 5.87
C ARG A 459 28.59 6.12 7.03
N CYS A 460 27.32 5.96 6.70
CA CYS A 460 26.20 5.95 7.61
C CYS A 460 25.41 4.66 7.37
N PHE A 461 25.57 3.69 8.26
CA PHE A 461 24.87 2.42 8.17
C PHE A 461 24.65 1.86 9.58
N ASP A 462 23.41 1.94 10.06
CA ASP A 462 23.05 1.44 11.39
C ASP A 462 22.64 -0.04 11.31
N TRP A 463 23.61 -0.93 11.55
CA TRP A 463 23.40 -2.38 11.55
C TRP A 463 22.31 -2.85 12.53
N ARG A 464 22.02 -2.07 13.58
CA ARG A 464 20.98 -2.42 14.56
C ARG A 464 19.58 -2.21 13.99
N ARG A 465 19.43 -1.30 13.02
CA ARG A 465 18.15 -1.03 12.33
C ARG A 465 17.86 -2.03 11.20
N LEU A 466 18.87 -2.75 10.70
CA LEU A 466 18.71 -3.65 9.55
C LEU A 466 17.66 -4.74 9.79
N TYR A 467 17.76 -5.48 10.90
CA TYR A 467 16.78 -6.54 11.22
C TYR A 467 15.35 -5.99 11.40
N PRO A 468 15.11 -4.93 12.21
CA PRO A 468 13.79 -4.31 12.29
C PRO A 468 13.21 -3.89 10.94
N MET A 469 14.02 -3.29 10.04
CA MET A 469 13.56 -2.87 8.72
C MET A 469 13.18 -4.03 7.81
N LEU A 470 13.93 -5.14 7.85
CA LEU A 470 13.58 -6.36 7.10
C LEU A 470 12.24 -6.94 7.58
N VAL A 471 12.03 -6.96 8.90
CA VAL A 471 10.77 -7.43 9.49
C VAL A 471 9.60 -6.51 9.16
N GLU A 472 9.81 -5.19 9.21
CA GLU A 472 8.80 -4.19 8.83
C GLU A 472 8.44 -4.30 7.34
N THR A 473 9.44 -4.49 6.47
CA THR A 473 9.25 -4.76 5.04
C THR A 473 8.39 -6.00 4.84
N ALA A 474 8.72 -7.10 5.52
CA ALA A 474 7.97 -8.35 5.43
C ALA A 474 6.52 -8.18 5.91
N SER A 475 6.31 -7.50 7.04
CA SER A 475 4.99 -7.23 7.61
C SER A 475 4.11 -6.44 6.64
N LEU A 476 4.62 -5.31 6.13
CA LEU A 476 3.91 -4.45 5.20
C LEU A 476 3.61 -5.18 3.88
N THR A 477 4.59 -5.93 3.37
CA THR A 477 4.43 -6.75 2.16
C THR A 477 3.34 -7.81 2.33
N GLY A 478 3.34 -8.55 3.44
CA GLY A 478 2.33 -9.56 3.70
C GLY A 478 0.93 -8.99 3.92
N ALA A 479 0.82 -7.82 4.57
CA ALA A 479 -0.45 -7.10 4.67
C ALA A 479 -0.99 -6.69 3.31
N ILE A 480 -0.14 -6.11 2.46
CA ILE A 480 -0.50 -5.71 1.09
C ILE A 480 -0.91 -6.93 0.26
N LEU A 481 -0.12 -8.00 0.27
CA LEU A 481 -0.37 -9.16 -0.57
C LEU A 481 -1.63 -9.91 -0.15
N LEU A 482 -1.90 -10.05 1.15
CA LEU A 482 -3.16 -10.64 1.60
C LEU A 482 -4.39 -9.84 1.12
N ILE A 483 -4.28 -8.51 1.06
CA ILE A 483 -5.33 -7.65 0.48
C ILE A 483 -5.46 -7.92 -1.02
N ILE A 484 -4.33 -7.98 -1.75
CA ILE A 484 -4.33 -8.23 -3.20
C ILE A 484 -4.94 -9.60 -3.50
N GLY A 485 -4.56 -10.66 -2.79
CA GLY A 485 -5.15 -11.99 -2.94
C GLY A 485 -6.66 -11.99 -2.70
N SER A 486 -7.09 -11.40 -1.58
CA SER A 486 -8.52 -11.33 -1.22
C SER A 486 -9.34 -10.51 -2.22
N ALA A 487 -8.78 -9.40 -2.71
CA ALA A 487 -9.39 -8.56 -3.73
C ALA A 487 -9.42 -9.25 -5.10
N THR A 488 -8.41 -10.05 -5.45
CA THR A 488 -8.35 -10.84 -6.69
C THR A 488 -9.44 -11.91 -6.70
N ALA A 489 -9.61 -12.63 -5.59
CA ALA A 489 -10.71 -13.58 -5.42
C ALA A 489 -12.10 -12.90 -5.56
N MET A 490 -12.25 -11.69 -4.99
CA MET A 490 -13.48 -10.91 -5.08
C MET A 490 -13.75 -10.39 -6.50
N ALA A 491 -12.74 -9.82 -7.17
CA ALA A 491 -12.83 -9.33 -8.55
C ALA A 491 -13.17 -10.47 -9.52
N TRP A 492 -12.60 -11.66 -9.29
CA TRP A 492 -12.95 -12.87 -10.03
C TRP A 492 -14.41 -13.29 -9.79
N ALA A 493 -14.87 -13.32 -8.53
CA ALA A 493 -16.26 -13.66 -8.21
C ALA A 493 -17.27 -12.68 -8.82
N LEU A 494 -16.96 -11.38 -8.82
CA LEU A 494 -17.75 -10.35 -9.51
C LEU A 494 -17.77 -10.58 -11.02
N THR A 495 -16.62 -10.88 -11.62
CA THR A 495 -16.55 -11.17 -13.06
C THR A 495 -17.37 -12.39 -13.43
N GLN A 496 -17.27 -13.45 -12.63
CA GLN A 496 -18.03 -14.68 -12.85
C GLN A 496 -19.54 -14.50 -12.69
N SER A 497 -19.98 -13.56 -11.86
CA SER A 497 -21.41 -13.21 -11.69
C SER A 497 -22.04 -12.49 -12.89
N GLY A 498 -21.21 -12.05 -13.86
CA GLY A 498 -21.64 -11.22 -14.98
C GLY A 498 -21.71 -9.73 -14.68
N PHE A 499 -21.33 -9.30 -13.47
CA PHE A 499 -21.32 -7.89 -13.06
C PHE A 499 -20.49 -7.01 -14.00
N SER A 500 -19.31 -7.46 -14.45
CA SER A 500 -18.45 -6.70 -15.38
C SER A 500 -19.16 -6.37 -16.69
N ARG A 501 -20.03 -7.27 -17.18
CA ARG A 501 -20.81 -7.08 -18.40
C ARG A 501 -21.90 -6.02 -18.18
N ASP A 502 -22.63 -6.10 -17.07
CA ASP A 502 -23.66 -5.11 -16.73
C ASP A 502 -23.04 -3.72 -16.54
N LEU A 503 -21.92 -3.65 -15.83
CA LEU A 503 -21.19 -2.41 -15.61
C LEU A 503 -20.74 -1.81 -16.94
N GLY A 504 -20.19 -2.62 -17.85
CA GLY A 504 -19.83 -2.18 -19.19
C GLY A 504 -21.02 -1.62 -19.97
N ALA A 505 -22.19 -2.26 -19.90
CA ALA A 505 -23.40 -1.78 -20.56
C ALA A 505 -23.92 -0.45 -19.96
N ILE A 506 -23.84 -0.28 -18.64
CA ILE A 506 -24.20 0.99 -17.99
C ILE A 506 -23.23 2.10 -18.43
N MET A 507 -21.93 1.81 -18.42
CA MET A 507 -20.88 2.76 -18.81
C MET A 507 -20.97 3.14 -20.30
N ALA A 508 -21.35 2.22 -21.17
CA ALA A 508 -21.53 2.50 -22.61
C ALA A 508 -22.72 3.43 -22.90
N ASN A 509 -23.73 3.45 -22.02
CA ASN A 509 -24.93 4.29 -22.16
C ASN A 509 -24.81 5.65 -21.46
N LEU A 510 -23.68 5.93 -20.80
CA LEU A 510 -23.46 7.22 -20.15
C LEU A 510 -23.28 8.34 -21.19
N PRO A 511 -23.92 9.51 -20.98
CA PRO A 511 -23.73 10.65 -21.87
C PRO A 511 -22.28 11.14 -21.83
N GLY A 512 -21.74 11.55 -22.98
CA GLY A 512 -20.39 12.10 -23.09
C GLY A 512 -19.28 11.09 -23.43
N GLY A 513 -19.60 9.82 -23.66
CA GLY A 513 -18.63 8.81 -24.11
C GLY A 513 -17.42 8.69 -23.17
N ALA A 514 -16.21 8.77 -23.73
CA ALA A 514 -14.95 8.70 -22.97
C ALA A 514 -14.86 9.74 -21.84
N TRP A 515 -15.35 10.97 -22.06
CA TRP A 515 -15.33 12.04 -21.07
C TRP A 515 -16.30 11.78 -19.92
N GLY A 516 -17.49 11.27 -20.22
CA GLY A 516 -18.47 10.85 -19.22
C GLY A 516 -17.93 9.72 -18.35
N PHE A 517 -17.31 8.72 -18.99
CA PHE A 517 -16.64 7.62 -18.30
C PHE A 517 -15.52 8.12 -17.37
N LEU A 518 -14.61 8.98 -17.85
CA LEU A 518 -13.53 9.55 -17.03
C LEU A 518 -14.07 10.35 -15.84
N ALA A 519 -15.10 11.16 -16.03
CA ALA A 519 -15.70 11.95 -14.96
C ALA A 519 -16.31 11.06 -13.86
N VAL A 520 -17.04 10.02 -14.24
CA VAL A 520 -17.60 9.04 -13.28
C VAL A 520 -16.49 8.30 -12.56
N SER A 521 -15.46 7.83 -13.28
CA SER A 521 -14.32 7.16 -12.67
C SER A 521 -13.59 8.07 -11.68
N ILE A 522 -13.37 9.35 -12.00
CA ILE A 522 -12.75 10.31 -11.08
C ILE A 522 -13.56 10.40 -9.78
N VAL A 523 -14.86 10.62 -9.87
CA VAL A 523 -15.72 10.72 -8.67
C VAL A 523 -15.70 9.42 -7.86
N ALA A 524 -15.81 8.27 -8.54
CA ALA A 524 -15.78 6.97 -7.90
C ALA A 524 -14.45 6.73 -7.15
N PHE A 525 -13.31 7.00 -7.79
CA PHE A 525 -12.00 6.77 -7.18
C PHE A 525 -11.62 7.79 -6.11
N VAL A 526 -12.11 9.04 -6.17
CA VAL A 526 -12.00 9.98 -5.05
C VAL A 526 -12.75 9.44 -3.82
N ILE A 527 -13.97 8.94 -4.01
CA ILE A 527 -14.77 8.38 -2.90
C ILE A 527 -14.11 7.12 -2.35
N LEU A 528 -13.74 6.17 -3.23
CA LEU A 528 -13.08 4.93 -2.82
C LEU A 528 -11.74 5.21 -2.13
N GLY A 529 -10.92 6.12 -2.68
CA GLY A 529 -9.65 6.51 -2.08
C GLY A 529 -9.78 7.15 -0.70
N SER A 530 -10.90 7.78 -0.39
CA SER A 530 -11.13 8.35 0.94
C SER A 530 -11.27 7.28 2.03
N VAL A 531 -11.72 6.07 1.69
CA VAL A 531 -11.96 4.97 2.63
C VAL A 531 -10.87 3.90 2.55
N LEU A 532 -10.38 3.65 1.34
CA LEU A 532 -9.41 2.61 1.03
C LEU A 532 -8.07 3.26 0.71
N GLU A 533 -7.00 2.69 1.25
CA GLU A 533 -5.68 2.91 0.68
C GLU A 533 -5.68 2.41 -0.77
N GLY A 534 -4.87 3.01 -1.63
CA GLY A 534 -5.11 2.90 -3.07
C GLY A 534 -5.08 1.47 -3.65
N ILE A 535 -4.33 0.57 -3.02
CA ILE A 535 -4.14 -0.81 -3.47
C ILE A 535 -5.46 -1.60 -3.53
N PRO A 536 -6.23 -1.76 -2.42
CA PRO A 536 -7.49 -2.51 -2.45
C PRO A 536 -8.50 -2.05 -3.50
N ALA A 537 -8.63 -0.73 -3.72
CA ALA A 537 -9.55 -0.20 -4.73
C ALA A 537 -9.11 -0.59 -6.16
N ILE A 538 -7.81 -0.45 -6.45
CA ILE A 538 -7.25 -0.78 -7.76
C ILE A 538 -7.33 -2.27 -8.08
N VAL A 539 -7.02 -3.15 -7.14
CA VAL A 539 -7.04 -4.60 -7.40
C VAL A 539 -8.46 -5.06 -7.69
N LEU A 540 -9.44 -4.49 -6.99
CA LEU A 540 -10.85 -4.82 -7.17
C LEU A 540 -11.42 -4.26 -8.48
N PHE A 541 -11.25 -2.96 -8.71
CA PHE A 541 -11.93 -2.27 -9.81
C PHE A 541 -11.09 -2.21 -11.09
N GLY A 542 -9.78 -2.36 -11.01
CA GLY A 542 -8.87 -2.32 -12.17
C GLY A 542 -9.27 -3.31 -13.26
N PRO A 543 -9.35 -4.62 -12.98
CA PRO A 543 -9.77 -5.63 -13.96
C PRO A 543 -11.18 -5.40 -14.54
N LEU A 544 -12.03 -4.66 -13.83
CA LEU A 544 -13.40 -4.37 -14.25
C LEU A 544 -13.46 -3.13 -15.15
N LEU A 545 -12.72 -2.07 -14.80
CA LEU A 545 -12.82 -0.76 -15.44
C LEU A 545 -11.84 -0.55 -16.59
N PHE A 546 -10.65 -1.16 -16.56
CA PHE A 546 -9.68 -1.02 -17.67
C PHE A 546 -10.20 -1.60 -18.99
N PRO A 547 -10.85 -2.78 -19.02
CA PRO A 547 -11.47 -3.26 -20.26
C PRO A 547 -12.54 -2.31 -20.81
N ILE A 548 -13.31 -1.66 -19.93
CA ILE A 548 -14.31 -0.66 -20.33
C ILE A 548 -13.62 0.60 -20.88
N ALA A 549 -12.56 1.08 -20.21
CA ALA A 549 -11.75 2.21 -20.66
C ALA A 549 -11.25 2.00 -22.10
N ARG A 550 -10.72 0.80 -22.41
CA ARG A 550 -10.30 0.43 -23.76
C ARG A 550 -11.44 0.46 -24.77
N GLN A 551 -12.63 -0.03 -24.39
CA GLN A 551 -13.82 -0.03 -25.27
C GLN A 551 -14.28 1.38 -25.61
N VAL A 552 -14.19 2.34 -24.68
CA VAL A 552 -14.54 3.75 -24.92
C VAL A 552 -13.39 4.57 -25.51
N GLY A 553 -12.25 3.93 -25.85
CA GLY A 553 -11.12 4.58 -26.53
C GLY A 553 -10.16 5.36 -25.61
N VAL A 554 -10.21 5.15 -24.30
CA VAL A 554 -9.26 5.75 -23.36
C VAL A 554 -8.00 4.88 -23.27
N ASN A 555 -6.83 5.51 -23.41
CA ASN A 555 -5.55 4.82 -23.26
C ASN A 555 -5.33 4.34 -21.81
N ASP A 556 -4.85 3.11 -21.63
CA ASP A 556 -4.65 2.48 -20.32
C ASP A 556 -3.72 3.27 -19.38
N VAL A 557 -2.62 3.83 -19.91
CA VAL A 557 -1.66 4.61 -19.11
C VAL A 557 -2.32 5.91 -18.65
N HIS A 558 -3.02 6.57 -19.57
CA HIS A 558 -3.75 7.80 -19.22
C HIS A 558 -4.84 7.53 -18.17
N TYR A 559 -5.63 6.47 -18.36
CA TYR A 559 -6.65 6.08 -17.39
C TYR A 559 -6.04 5.76 -16.02
N ALA A 560 -4.93 5.02 -15.99
CA ALA A 560 -4.19 4.73 -14.76
C ALA A 560 -3.75 6.01 -14.04
N MET A 561 -3.20 7.00 -14.74
CA MET A 561 -2.79 8.26 -14.12
C MET A 561 -3.97 9.04 -13.52
N VAL A 562 -5.07 9.14 -14.26
CA VAL A 562 -6.28 9.84 -13.80
C VAL A 562 -6.87 9.15 -12.57
N VAL A 563 -6.99 7.83 -12.60
CA VAL A 563 -7.57 7.04 -11.50
C VAL A 563 -6.68 7.04 -10.27
N ILE A 564 -5.36 6.84 -10.42
CA ILE A 564 -4.41 6.90 -9.30
C ILE A 564 -4.45 8.26 -8.65
N PHE A 565 -4.49 9.32 -9.45
CA PHE A 565 -4.49 10.64 -8.88
C PHE A 565 -5.82 10.98 -8.20
N ALA A 566 -6.96 10.66 -8.82
CA ALA A 566 -8.28 10.79 -8.19
C ALA A 566 -8.33 10.07 -6.83
N MET A 567 -7.77 8.87 -6.79
CA MET A 567 -7.64 8.09 -5.56
C MET A 567 -6.71 8.72 -4.53
N GLY A 568 -5.58 9.29 -4.97
CA GLY A 568 -4.65 10.05 -4.12
C GLY A 568 -5.30 11.28 -3.48
N ILE A 569 -6.11 12.02 -4.27
CA ILE A 569 -6.93 13.12 -3.74
C ILE A 569 -7.85 12.59 -2.64
N GLY A 570 -8.59 11.50 -2.90
CA GLY A 570 -9.45 10.86 -1.90
C GLY A 570 -8.70 10.49 -0.63
N LEU A 571 -7.55 9.82 -0.77
CA LEU A 571 -6.73 9.31 0.32
C LEU A 571 -6.25 10.40 1.29
N PHE A 572 -6.01 11.61 0.79
CA PHE A 572 -5.59 12.75 1.61
C PHE A 572 -6.70 13.81 1.80
N ALA A 573 -7.92 13.55 1.33
CA ALA A 573 -9.08 14.43 1.52
C ALA A 573 -9.75 14.21 2.89
N PRO A 574 -9.72 15.18 3.81
CA PRO A 574 -10.52 15.09 5.03
C PRO A 574 -12.03 15.22 4.72
N PRO A 575 -12.92 14.71 5.61
CA PRO A 575 -12.65 14.16 6.94
C PRO A 575 -12.44 12.64 6.98
N PHE A 576 -12.33 11.97 5.82
CA PHE A 576 -12.29 10.51 5.75
C PHE A 576 -10.92 9.96 5.31
N GLY A 577 -10.19 10.69 4.46
CA GLY A 577 -8.94 10.26 3.86
C GLY A 577 -7.94 9.73 4.89
N VAL A 578 -7.73 8.42 4.86
CA VAL A 578 -6.87 7.74 5.84
C VAL A 578 -5.41 8.17 5.73
N GLY A 579 -4.96 8.61 4.54
CA GLY A 579 -3.63 9.18 4.31
C GLY A 579 -3.45 10.54 5.00
N TYR A 580 -4.50 11.38 5.07
CA TYR A 580 -4.45 12.63 5.83
C TYR A 580 -4.20 12.39 7.32
N TYR A 581 -4.88 11.39 7.90
CA TYR A 581 -4.66 10.98 9.28
C TYR A 581 -3.30 10.29 9.47
N GLY A 582 -2.80 9.58 8.46
CA GLY A 582 -1.43 9.08 8.43
C GLY A 582 -0.39 10.20 8.48
N ALA A 583 -0.57 11.25 7.67
CA ALA A 583 0.28 12.44 7.69
C ALA A 583 0.23 13.14 9.06
N ALA A 584 -0.94 13.20 9.70
CA ALA A 584 -1.11 13.74 11.05
C ALA A 584 -0.38 12.90 12.11
N ALA A 585 -0.44 11.57 12.01
CA ALA A 585 0.27 10.66 12.89
C ALA A 585 1.79 10.77 12.75
N VAL A 586 2.29 10.84 11.51
CA VAL A 586 3.73 11.00 11.21
C VAL A 586 4.25 12.34 11.70
N SER A 587 3.53 13.43 11.40
CA SER A 587 3.92 14.78 11.81
C SER A 587 3.67 15.09 13.28
N ARG A 588 2.89 14.26 13.98
CA ARG A 588 2.42 14.47 15.35
C ARG A 588 1.64 15.77 15.53
N ILE A 589 0.86 16.15 14.51
CA ILE A 589 0.03 17.36 14.50
C ILE A 589 -1.44 16.95 14.62
N ASN A 590 -2.23 17.68 15.39
CA ASN A 590 -3.67 17.40 15.51
C ASN A 590 -4.35 17.56 14.12
N PRO A 591 -5.08 16.53 13.62
CA PRO A 591 -5.78 16.60 12.35
C PRO A 591 -6.71 17.81 12.19
N ASP A 592 -7.34 18.27 13.28
CA ASP A 592 -8.28 19.39 13.26
C ASP A 592 -7.59 20.71 12.91
N ALA A 593 -6.31 20.85 13.26
CA ALA A 593 -5.54 22.06 12.97
C ALA A 593 -5.34 22.28 11.47
N GLY A 594 -5.24 21.20 10.68
CA GLY A 594 -5.03 21.25 9.24
C GLY A 594 -6.29 21.46 8.39
N LEU A 595 -7.48 21.20 8.93
CA LEU A 595 -8.76 21.30 8.22
C LEU A 595 -9.00 22.68 7.62
N LYS A 596 -8.61 23.75 8.32
CA LYS A 596 -8.76 25.13 7.85
C LYS A 596 -7.80 25.52 6.72
N TYR A 597 -6.70 24.79 6.52
CA TYR A 597 -5.66 25.14 5.55
C TYR A 597 -5.68 24.25 4.30
N ILE A 598 -6.18 23.03 4.40
CA ILE A 598 -6.11 22.03 3.33
C ILE A 598 -6.97 22.35 2.11
N GLY A 599 -8.09 23.07 2.27
CA GLY A 599 -9.03 23.34 1.17
C GLY A 599 -8.37 23.96 -0.07
N GLY A 600 -7.45 24.92 0.11
CA GLY A 600 -6.73 25.54 -1.01
C GLY A 600 -5.82 24.57 -1.76
N TYR A 601 -5.15 23.65 -1.04
CA TYR A 601 -4.33 22.62 -1.67
C TYR A 601 -5.19 21.56 -2.38
N MET A 602 -6.32 21.18 -1.80
CA MET A 602 -7.25 20.22 -2.43
C MET A 602 -7.85 20.76 -3.72
N ILE A 603 -8.22 22.04 -3.75
CA ILE A 603 -8.69 22.69 -4.98
C ILE A 603 -7.57 22.67 -6.04
N ALA A 604 -6.33 22.97 -5.67
CA ALA A 604 -5.21 22.93 -6.61
C ALA A 604 -4.95 21.52 -7.16
N LEU A 605 -5.04 20.49 -6.31
CA LEU A 605 -4.95 19.10 -6.75
C LEU A 605 -6.12 18.72 -7.68
N LEU A 606 -7.35 19.13 -7.36
CA LEU A 606 -8.51 18.88 -8.22
C LEU A 606 -8.38 19.56 -9.59
N VAL A 607 -7.90 20.81 -9.62
CA VAL A 607 -7.58 21.52 -10.87
C VAL A 607 -6.50 20.77 -11.64
N GLY A 608 -5.43 20.35 -10.96
CA GLY A 608 -4.40 19.49 -11.57
C GLY A 608 -4.97 18.20 -12.16
N LEU A 609 -5.95 17.58 -11.49
CA LEU A 609 -6.56 16.32 -11.93
C LEU A 609 -7.38 16.55 -13.20
N VAL A 610 -8.16 17.62 -13.22
CA VAL A 610 -8.94 18.01 -14.39
C VAL A 610 -8.01 18.33 -15.56
N LEU A 611 -6.88 19.01 -15.34
CA LEU A 611 -5.89 19.27 -16.38
C LEU A 611 -5.27 17.99 -16.93
N VAL A 612 -4.87 17.06 -16.06
CA VAL A 612 -4.34 15.75 -16.48
C VAL A 612 -5.40 15.00 -17.29
N ALA A 613 -6.62 14.87 -16.78
CA ALA A 613 -7.72 14.17 -17.44
C ALA A 613 -8.13 14.80 -18.78
N ALA A 614 -8.10 16.13 -18.88
CA ALA A 614 -8.45 16.88 -20.09
C ALA A 614 -7.37 16.80 -21.18
N ILE A 615 -6.11 16.56 -20.81
CA ILE A 615 -4.98 16.61 -21.74
C ILE A 615 -4.23 15.27 -21.68
N PRO A 616 -4.66 14.24 -22.44
CA PRO A 616 -4.04 12.91 -22.42
C PRO A 616 -2.54 12.91 -22.69
N TRP A 617 -2.06 13.88 -23.47
CA TRP A 617 -0.63 14.07 -23.76
C TRP A 617 0.22 14.23 -22.49
N ILE A 618 -0.34 14.72 -21.39
CA ILE A 618 0.37 14.80 -20.10
C ILE A 618 0.76 13.40 -19.61
N SER A 619 -0.08 12.39 -19.84
CA SER A 619 0.22 11.00 -19.44
C SER A 619 0.86 10.18 -20.56
N THR A 620 0.57 10.48 -21.82
CA THR A 620 0.98 9.63 -22.95
C THR A 620 2.08 10.23 -23.83
N GLY A 621 2.42 11.51 -23.66
CA GLY A 621 3.29 12.23 -24.58
C GLY A 621 4.73 11.73 -24.66
N PHE A 622 5.19 11.00 -23.64
CA PHE A 622 6.53 10.38 -23.60
C PHE A 622 6.51 8.88 -23.88
N LEU A 623 5.35 8.30 -24.18
CA LEU A 623 5.27 6.90 -24.60
C LEU A 623 5.81 6.77 -26.04
N LYS A 624 6.57 5.70 -26.29
CA LYS A 624 7.12 5.37 -27.61
C LYS A 624 6.19 4.50 -28.42
#